data_AF-N1PS83-F1
#
_entry.id   AF-N1PS83-F1
#
_cell.length_a   1.000
_cell.length_b   1.000
_cell.length_c   1.000
_cell.angle_alpha   90.00
_cell.angle_beta   90.00
_cell.angle_gamma   90.00
#
_symmetry.space_group_name_H-M   'P 1'
#
loop_
_entity.id
_entity.type
_entity.pdbx_description
1 polymer ?
#
loop_
_entity_poly.entity_id
_entity_poly.type
_entity_poly.pdbx_seq_one_letter_code
_entity_poly.pdbx_strand_id
1 'polypeptide(L)'
;MDHESLRTASTYLNNLLLARGLLRNSEPIDFVKPSKESRAQIINLVHDLILREDRDKEQRDQVAHTVRQLRADDARKQHEIERLNTKGDDSARATVRAQAAERVARTEVRKAEKAMKSLQDQAARLKTTLAQVKTQCVNDVRKRDLELGRLKTHLQGQQRGNRSTMTAPSMTVRRTTANARGQDLNDPEYSLKQETTEFLTQLSQSLSDENDGLIGLIRTAMGTMKELLGLPANARRVDSANGSLGDQEPPNAQQQGANSMLQALPTSYETLASDLESTLTHLKSILTNPNFVSMEEVEVREEEIARLRDGWEHMEKRWRDMILLMQGWLKRMNTGDTIKIDDLRKGMVF
;
A
#
# COMPACT_ATOMS: atom_id res chain seq x y z
N MET A 1 34.39 -41.68 78.50
CA MET A 1 33.21 -40.81 78.35
C MET A 1 32.52 -40.76 79.70
N ASP A 2 32.49 -39.61 80.34
CA ASP A 2 31.97 -39.48 81.70
C ASP A 2 30.45 -39.65 81.74
N HIS A 3 29.94 -40.35 82.75
CA HIS A 3 28.51 -40.65 82.90
C HIS A 3 27.66 -39.37 83.02
N GLU A 4 28.22 -38.28 83.54
CA GLU A 4 27.58 -36.96 83.56
C GLU A 4 27.42 -36.36 82.16
N SER A 5 28.44 -36.49 81.31
CA SER A 5 28.38 -36.00 79.91
C SER A 5 27.28 -36.71 79.12
N LEU A 6 27.12 -38.03 79.32
CA LEU A 6 26.05 -38.81 78.70
C LEU A 6 24.65 -38.44 79.21
N ARG A 7 24.49 -38.13 80.50
CA ARG A 7 23.21 -37.65 81.06
C ARG A 7 22.83 -36.29 80.49
N THR A 8 23.76 -35.35 80.44
CA THR A 8 23.52 -34.02 79.87
C THR A 8 23.14 -34.10 78.39
N ALA A 9 23.82 -34.96 77.61
CA ALA A 9 23.48 -35.21 76.21
C ALA A 9 22.08 -35.86 76.04
N SER A 10 21.72 -36.80 76.93
CA SER A 10 20.39 -37.42 76.95
C SER A 10 19.28 -36.41 77.24
N THR A 11 19.48 -35.50 78.19
CA THR A 11 18.52 -34.41 78.48
C THR A 11 18.39 -33.47 77.28
N TYR A 12 19.50 -33.11 76.64
CA TYR A 12 19.49 -32.26 75.44
C TYR A 12 18.72 -32.92 74.28
N LEU A 13 18.97 -34.20 74.02
CA LEU A 13 18.24 -34.97 73.00
C LEU A 13 16.74 -35.02 73.28
N ASN A 14 16.35 -35.31 74.52
CA ASN A 14 14.93 -35.35 74.88
C ASN A 14 14.24 -33.98 74.70
N ASN A 15 14.91 -32.88 75.05
CA ASN A 15 14.39 -31.53 74.79
C ASN A 15 14.21 -31.24 73.29
N LEU A 16 15.15 -31.69 72.46
CA LEU A 16 15.08 -31.52 71.01
C LEU A 16 13.94 -32.35 70.40
N LEU A 17 13.80 -33.61 70.84
CA LEU A 17 12.74 -34.50 70.39
C LEU A 17 11.36 -33.99 70.81
N LEU A 18 11.24 -33.44 72.02
CA LEU A 18 10.01 -32.79 72.50
C LEU A 18 9.64 -31.58 71.63
N ALA A 19 10.60 -30.68 71.38
CA ALA A 19 10.38 -29.49 70.56
C ALA A 19 10.00 -29.82 69.10
N ARG A 20 10.43 -30.99 68.60
CA ARG A 20 10.08 -31.49 67.26
C ARG A 20 8.83 -32.37 67.22
N GLY A 21 8.17 -32.58 68.38
CA GLY A 21 6.94 -33.36 68.51
C GLY A 21 7.12 -34.86 68.31
N LEU A 22 8.33 -35.39 68.51
CA LEU A 22 8.68 -36.79 68.24
C LEU A 22 8.54 -37.72 69.46
N LEU A 23 8.27 -37.16 70.65
CA LEU A 23 7.97 -37.93 71.86
C LEU A 23 6.47 -38.20 71.93
N ARG A 24 6.06 -39.47 71.79
CA ARG A 24 4.63 -39.86 71.75
C ARG A 24 3.87 -39.60 73.07
N ASN A 25 4.56 -39.63 74.22
CA ASN A 25 3.93 -39.51 75.55
C ASN A 25 4.55 -38.41 76.44
N SER A 26 5.42 -37.55 75.90
CA SER A 26 6.30 -36.64 76.68
C SER A 26 7.22 -37.33 77.70
N GLU A 27 7.32 -38.66 77.65
CA GLU A 27 8.20 -39.43 78.52
C GLU A 27 9.64 -39.38 77.98
N PRO A 28 10.63 -39.02 78.80
CA PRO A 28 12.02 -38.95 78.38
C PRO A 28 12.59 -40.35 78.12
N ILE A 29 13.29 -40.50 77.01
CA ILE A 29 13.97 -41.74 76.64
C ILE A 29 15.32 -41.78 77.37
N ASP A 30 15.61 -42.87 78.10
CA ASP A 30 16.93 -43.10 78.70
C ASP A 30 17.91 -43.61 77.64
N PHE A 31 18.85 -42.74 77.25
CA PHE A 31 19.92 -43.05 76.29
C PHE A 31 21.19 -43.56 76.97
N VAL A 32 21.30 -43.48 78.30
CA VAL A 32 22.52 -43.80 79.05
C VAL A 32 22.57 -45.28 79.43
N LYS A 33 21.43 -45.85 79.86
CA LYS A 33 21.26 -47.30 80.09
C LYS A 33 19.91 -47.77 79.58
N PRO A 34 19.72 -47.85 78.25
CA PRO A 34 18.42 -48.09 77.66
C PRO A 34 17.86 -49.46 78.07
N SER A 35 16.66 -49.47 78.64
CA SER A 35 15.90 -50.70 78.92
C SER A 35 15.49 -51.38 77.61
N LYS A 36 14.92 -52.59 77.67
CA LYS A 36 14.39 -53.27 76.47
C LYS A 36 13.29 -52.42 75.80
N GLU A 37 12.48 -51.70 76.58
CA GLU A 37 11.45 -50.77 76.09
C GLU A 37 12.07 -49.49 75.51
N SER A 38 13.06 -48.88 76.18
CA SER A 38 13.74 -47.69 75.66
C SER A 38 14.46 -47.98 74.34
N ARG A 39 15.06 -49.17 74.17
CA ARG A 39 15.66 -49.59 72.89
C ARG A 39 14.62 -49.68 71.77
N ALA A 40 13.43 -50.21 72.04
CA ALA A 40 12.35 -50.27 71.06
C ALA A 40 11.82 -48.87 70.70
N GLN A 41 11.70 -47.96 71.67
CA GLN A 41 11.34 -46.56 71.44
C GLN A 41 12.36 -45.84 70.57
N ILE A 42 13.66 -46.04 70.82
CA ILE A 42 14.75 -45.47 70.01
C ILE A 42 14.68 -45.99 68.57
N ILE A 43 14.48 -47.29 68.36
CA ILE A 43 14.36 -47.88 67.02
C ILE A 43 13.17 -47.30 66.26
N ASN A 44 12.00 -47.22 66.90
CA ASN A 44 10.80 -46.63 66.29
C ASN A 44 10.98 -45.14 65.98
N LEU A 45 11.65 -44.40 66.86
CA LEU A 45 11.96 -42.99 66.63
C LEU A 45 12.87 -42.80 65.40
N VAL A 46 13.93 -43.62 65.29
CA VAL A 46 14.83 -43.58 64.14
C VAL A 46 14.09 -43.97 62.87
N HIS A 47 13.23 -44.98 62.92
CA HIS A 47 12.40 -45.37 61.78
C HIS A 47 11.43 -44.26 61.35
N ASP A 48 10.74 -43.63 62.30
CA ASP A 48 9.82 -42.51 62.05
C ASP A 48 10.58 -41.29 61.46
N LEU A 49 11.80 -41.03 61.92
CA LEU A 49 12.67 -39.97 61.40
C LEU A 49 13.11 -40.24 59.95
N ILE A 50 13.54 -41.47 59.65
CA ILE A 50 13.94 -41.87 58.29
C ILE A 50 12.74 -41.75 57.34
N LEU A 51 11.57 -42.27 57.73
CA LEU A 51 10.36 -42.16 56.92
C LEU A 51 9.92 -40.72 56.69
N ARG A 52 10.09 -39.86 57.69
CA ARG A 52 9.79 -38.43 57.56
C ARG A 52 10.78 -37.75 56.63
N GLU A 53 12.06 -38.05 56.74
CA GLU A 53 13.10 -37.50 55.86
C GLU A 53 12.88 -37.93 54.40
N ASP A 54 12.54 -39.20 54.16
CA ASP A 54 12.22 -39.72 52.83
C ASP A 54 10.99 -39.01 52.24
N ARG A 55 9.91 -38.85 53.02
CA ARG A 55 8.72 -38.08 52.60
C ARG A 55 9.03 -36.61 52.32
N ASP A 56 9.80 -35.96 53.19
CA ASP A 56 10.18 -34.56 53.03
C ASP A 56 11.06 -34.37 51.78
N LYS A 57 11.89 -35.37 51.45
CA LYS A 57 12.70 -35.39 50.22
C LYS A 57 11.83 -35.56 48.98
N GLU A 58 10.92 -36.52 48.97
CA GLU A 58 9.96 -36.73 47.87
C GLU A 58 9.09 -35.48 47.64
N GLN A 59 8.60 -34.83 48.70
CA GLN A 59 7.86 -33.58 48.61
C GLN A 59 8.70 -32.45 48.01
N ARG A 60 9.95 -32.29 48.45
CA ARG A 60 10.87 -31.30 47.88
C ARG A 60 11.16 -31.57 46.41
N ASP A 61 11.36 -32.81 46.02
CA ASP A 61 11.60 -33.21 44.63
C ASP A 61 10.35 -32.96 43.77
N GLN A 62 9.16 -33.28 44.28
CA GLN A 62 7.89 -32.99 43.61
C GLN A 62 7.68 -31.49 43.41
N VAL A 63 7.92 -30.67 44.44
CA VAL A 63 7.84 -29.20 44.33
C VAL A 63 8.91 -28.66 43.37
N ALA A 64 10.13 -29.17 43.41
CA ALA A 64 11.17 -28.76 42.48
C ALA A 64 10.83 -29.15 41.03
N HIS A 65 10.11 -30.24 40.82
CA HIS A 65 9.62 -30.65 39.51
C HIS A 65 8.50 -29.72 39.02
N THR A 66 7.49 -29.45 39.85
CA THR A 66 6.39 -28.55 39.47
C THR A 66 6.87 -27.12 39.19
N VAL A 67 7.82 -26.60 39.98
CA VAL A 67 8.41 -25.27 39.72
C VAL A 67 9.16 -25.24 38.39
N ARG A 68 9.91 -26.30 38.06
CA ARG A 68 10.59 -26.40 36.75
C ARG A 68 9.59 -26.46 35.60
N GLN A 69 8.53 -27.25 35.76
CA GLN A 69 7.46 -27.35 34.77
C GLN A 69 6.74 -26.01 34.57
N LEU A 70 6.36 -25.33 35.66
CA LEU A 70 5.71 -24.01 35.60
C LEU A 70 6.61 -22.97 34.93
N ARG A 71 7.91 -22.96 35.21
CA ARG A 71 8.86 -22.08 34.52
C ARG A 71 8.96 -22.36 33.03
N ALA A 72 8.95 -23.64 32.63
CA ALA A 72 8.95 -24.02 31.22
C ALA A 72 7.65 -23.61 30.52
N ASP A 73 6.50 -23.78 31.18
CA ASP A 73 5.19 -23.35 30.67
C ASP A 73 5.08 -21.84 30.56
N ASP A 74 5.60 -21.11 31.54
CA ASP A 74 5.62 -19.64 31.55
C ASP A 74 6.48 -19.09 30.39
N ALA A 75 7.68 -19.66 30.19
CA ALA A 75 8.53 -19.30 29.05
C ALA A 75 7.84 -19.58 27.70
N ARG A 76 7.15 -20.73 27.56
CA ARG A 76 6.38 -21.05 26.36
C ARG A 76 5.25 -20.05 26.09
N LYS A 77 4.48 -19.72 27.12
CA LYS A 77 3.39 -18.73 27.03
C LYS A 77 3.91 -17.34 26.70
N GLN A 78 5.03 -16.95 27.30
CA GLN A 78 5.67 -15.66 27.03
C GLN A 78 6.08 -15.54 25.55
N HIS A 79 6.69 -16.58 24.98
CA HIS A 79 7.00 -16.61 23.55
C HIS A 79 5.75 -16.58 22.66
N GLU A 80 4.68 -17.25 23.05
CA GLU A 80 3.41 -17.19 22.31
C GLU A 80 2.78 -15.80 22.36
N ILE A 81 2.80 -15.13 23.50
CA ILE A 81 2.35 -13.75 23.67
C ILE A 81 3.16 -12.80 22.78
N GLU A 82 4.49 -12.93 22.78
CA GLU A 82 5.37 -12.13 21.91
C GLU A 82 5.04 -12.35 20.43
N ARG A 83 4.83 -13.61 20.01
CA ARG A 83 4.42 -13.93 18.63
C ARG A 83 3.05 -13.37 18.26
N LEU A 84 2.10 -13.39 19.21
CA LEU A 84 0.77 -12.84 18.98
C LEU A 84 0.81 -11.31 18.92
N ASN A 85 1.62 -10.66 19.74
CA ASN A 85 1.82 -9.21 19.70
C ASN A 85 2.44 -8.76 18.38
N THR A 86 3.51 -9.42 17.91
CA THR A 86 4.12 -9.07 16.61
C THR A 86 3.12 -9.24 15.46
N LYS A 87 2.34 -10.32 15.47
CA LYS A 87 1.25 -10.53 14.50
C LYS A 87 0.15 -9.47 14.61
N GLY A 88 -0.18 -9.05 15.83
CA GLY A 88 -1.14 -7.98 16.10
C GLY A 88 -0.68 -6.65 15.51
N ASP A 89 0.58 -6.29 15.74
CA ASP A 89 1.20 -5.08 15.20
C ASP A 89 1.28 -5.10 13.66
N ASP A 90 1.63 -6.25 13.07
CA ASP A 90 1.63 -6.43 11.62
C ASP A 90 0.22 -6.26 11.02
N SER A 91 -0.78 -6.88 11.64
CA SER A 91 -2.17 -6.75 11.22
C SER A 91 -2.66 -5.30 11.34
N ALA A 92 -2.32 -4.60 12.44
CA ALA A 92 -2.67 -3.19 12.62
C ALA A 92 -2.03 -2.30 11.54
N ARG A 93 -0.76 -2.52 11.21
CA ARG A 93 -0.08 -1.83 10.10
C ARG A 93 -0.77 -2.11 8.76
N ALA A 94 -1.14 -3.35 8.49
CA ALA A 94 -1.86 -3.73 7.27
C ALA A 94 -3.22 -3.05 7.17
N THR A 95 -3.98 -2.98 8.26
CA THR A 95 -5.27 -2.28 8.31
C THR A 95 -5.12 -0.79 8.02
N VAL A 96 -4.12 -0.12 8.61
CA VAL A 96 -3.87 1.31 8.33
C VAL A 96 -3.54 1.55 6.86
N ARG A 97 -2.71 0.69 6.25
CA ARG A 97 -2.40 0.76 4.81
C ARG A 97 -3.65 0.58 3.95
N ALA A 98 -4.48 -0.42 4.28
CA ALA A 98 -5.73 -0.69 3.56
C ALA A 98 -6.71 0.50 3.67
N GLN A 99 -6.85 1.11 4.86
CA GLN A 99 -7.69 2.28 5.05
C GLN A 99 -7.17 3.51 4.29
N ALA A 100 -5.85 3.71 4.21
CA ALA A 100 -5.26 4.77 3.42
C ALA A 100 -5.53 4.57 1.91
N ALA A 101 -5.35 3.35 1.41
CA ALA A 101 -5.67 2.99 0.03
C ALA A 101 -7.15 3.17 -0.30
N GLU A 102 -8.05 2.77 0.60
CA GLU A 102 -9.50 2.97 0.46
C GLU A 102 -9.86 4.46 0.33
N ARG A 103 -9.25 5.33 1.16
CA ARG A 103 -9.49 6.77 1.09
C ARG A 103 -9.08 7.35 -0.26
N VAL A 104 -7.92 6.96 -0.77
CA VAL A 104 -7.43 7.38 -2.09
C VAL A 104 -8.38 6.90 -3.19
N ALA A 105 -8.74 5.61 -3.19
CA ALA A 105 -9.66 5.04 -4.16
C ALA A 105 -11.02 5.77 -4.14
N ARG A 106 -11.58 6.07 -2.97
CA ARG A 106 -12.83 6.84 -2.84
C ARG A 106 -12.71 8.25 -3.41
N THR A 107 -11.56 8.91 -3.26
CA THR A 107 -11.34 10.23 -3.86
C THR A 107 -11.25 10.17 -5.38
N GLU A 108 -10.59 9.14 -5.93
CA GLU A 108 -10.50 8.94 -7.38
C GLU A 108 -11.85 8.59 -8.00
N VAL A 109 -12.65 7.73 -7.37
CA VAL A 109 -14.03 7.46 -7.80
C VAL A 109 -14.84 8.75 -7.89
N ARG A 110 -14.79 9.62 -6.85
CA ARG A 110 -15.50 10.91 -6.86
C ARG A 110 -15.01 11.86 -7.96
N LYS A 111 -13.72 11.84 -8.28
CA LYS A 111 -13.17 12.64 -9.39
C LYS A 111 -13.68 12.10 -10.73
N ALA A 112 -13.66 10.78 -10.93
CA ALA A 112 -14.16 10.14 -12.13
C ALA A 112 -15.67 10.38 -12.33
N GLU A 113 -16.48 10.30 -11.27
CA GLU A 113 -17.91 10.61 -11.30
C GLU A 113 -18.17 12.07 -11.74
N LYS A 114 -17.41 13.03 -11.22
CA LYS A 114 -17.51 14.44 -11.63
C LYS A 114 -17.13 14.64 -13.10
N ALA A 115 -16.05 14.00 -13.55
CA ALA A 115 -15.62 14.07 -14.94
C ALA A 115 -16.67 13.46 -15.88
N MET A 116 -17.23 12.31 -15.52
CA MET A 116 -18.31 11.66 -16.26
C MET A 116 -19.55 12.56 -16.35
N LYS A 117 -19.96 13.21 -15.26
CA LYS A 117 -21.08 14.16 -15.27
C LYS A 117 -20.82 15.35 -16.18
N SER A 118 -19.61 15.93 -16.12
CA SER A 118 -19.22 17.02 -17.02
C SER A 118 -19.27 16.61 -18.49
N LEU A 119 -18.79 15.41 -18.83
CA LEU A 119 -18.85 14.87 -20.20
C LEU A 119 -20.30 14.64 -20.65
N GLN A 120 -21.17 14.14 -19.77
CA GLN A 120 -22.60 13.99 -20.07
C GLN A 120 -23.27 15.34 -20.35
N ASP A 121 -22.97 16.38 -19.56
CA ASP A 121 -23.50 17.73 -19.78
C ASP A 121 -23.01 18.34 -21.11
N GLN A 122 -21.73 18.14 -21.46
CA GLN A 122 -21.18 18.56 -22.75
C GLN A 122 -21.83 17.81 -23.92
N ALA A 123 -22.01 16.49 -23.80
CA ALA A 123 -22.68 15.68 -24.81
C ALA A 123 -24.13 16.11 -25.01
N ALA A 124 -24.85 16.45 -23.93
CA ALA A 124 -26.21 16.97 -24.01
C ALA A 124 -26.26 18.32 -24.74
N ARG A 125 -25.33 19.24 -24.45
CA ARG A 125 -25.20 20.53 -25.16
C ARG A 125 -24.93 20.32 -26.64
N LEU A 126 -23.98 19.46 -26.99
CA LEU A 126 -23.63 19.14 -28.38
C LEU A 126 -24.81 18.53 -29.14
N LYS A 127 -25.60 17.67 -28.49
CA LYS A 127 -26.82 17.11 -29.09
C LYS A 127 -27.83 18.20 -29.42
N THR A 128 -28.02 19.17 -28.53
CA THR A 128 -28.90 20.31 -28.77
C THR A 128 -28.39 21.22 -29.89
N THR A 129 -27.10 21.56 -29.90
CA THR A 129 -26.53 22.40 -30.97
C THR A 129 -26.60 21.71 -32.32
N LEU A 130 -26.35 20.40 -32.38
CA LEU A 130 -26.50 19.61 -33.60
C LEU A 130 -27.95 19.63 -34.13
N ALA A 131 -28.94 19.50 -33.24
CA ALA A 131 -30.35 19.59 -33.61
C ALA A 131 -30.72 20.99 -34.15
N GLN A 132 -30.18 22.05 -33.54
CA GLN A 132 -30.35 23.43 -34.02
C GLN A 132 -29.72 23.62 -35.41
N VAL A 133 -28.46 23.20 -35.60
CA VAL A 133 -27.76 23.29 -36.90
C VAL A 133 -28.50 22.52 -37.98
N LYS A 134 -28.97 21.29 -37.69
CA LYS A 134 -29.78 20.51 -38.63
C LYS A 134 -31.06 21.26 -39.03
N THR A 135 -31.74 21.86 -38.07
CA THR A 135 -32.98 22.62 -38.31
C THR A 135 -32.70 23.88 -39.15
N GLN A 136 -31.62 24.60 -38.82
CA GLN A 136 -31.15 25.78 -39.57
C GLN A 136 -30.82 25.41 -41.02
N CYS A 137 -30.05 24.33 -41.23
CA CYS A 137 -29.70 23.85 -42.57
C CYS A 137 -30.94 23.50 -43.41
N VAL A 138 -31.93 22.81 -42.82
CA VAL A 138 -33.20 22.52 -43.49
C VAL A 138 -33.94 23.80 -43.89
N ASN A 139 -33.96 24.81 -43.02
CA ASN A 139 -34.60 26.09 -43.32
C ASN A 139 -33.87 26.86 -44.43
N ASP A 140 -32.54 26.86 -44.43
CA ASP A 140 -31.74 27.54 -45.43
C ASP A 140 -31.87 26.88 -46.81
N VAL A 141 -31.95 25.54 -46.86
CA VAL A 141 -32.28 24.80 -48.09
C VAL A 141 -33.66 25.21 -48.62
N ARG A 142 -34.69 25.24 -47.77
CA ARG A 142 -36.04 25.68 -48.18
C ARG A 142 -36.08 27.11 -48.70
N LYS A 143 -35.34 28.04 -48.07
CA LYS A 143 -35.24 29.43 -48.55
C LYS A 143 -34.57 29.49 -49.92
N ARG A 144 -33.46 28.78 -50.10
CA ARG A 144 -32.78 28.68 -51.40
C ARG A 144 -33.69 28.08 -52.47
N ASP A 145 -34.43 27.01 -52.16
CA ASP A 145 -35.37 26.40 -53.09
C ASP A 145 -36.48 27.37 -53.51
N LEU A 146 -36.97 28.20 -52.57
CA LEU A 146 -38.00 29.21 -52.85
C LEU A 146 -37.47 30.36 -53.72
N GLU A 147 -36.24 30.82 -53.47
CA GLU A 147 -35.55 31.81 -54.31
C GLU A 147 -35.27 31.27 -55.71
N LEU A 148 -34.75 30.05 -55.82
CA LEU A 148 -34.56 29.35 -57.10
C LEU A 148 -35.89 29.21 -57.86
N GLY A 149 -36.97 28.90 -57.16
CA GLY A 149 -38.32 28.88 -57.73
C GLY A 149 -38.71 30.24 -58.31
N ARG A 150 -38.55 31.33 -57.55
CA ARG A 150 -38.82 32.71 -58.01
C ARG A 150 -37.99 33.07 -59.24
N LEU A 151 -36.68 32.83 -59.22
CA LEU A 151 -35.79 33.10 -60.35
C LEU A 151 -36.20 32.30 -61.59
N LYS A 152 -36.56 31.02 -61.42
CA LYS A 152 -37.05 30.17 -62.51
C LYS A 152 -38.34 30.72 -63.12
N THR A 153 -39.30 31.15 -62.29
CA THR A 153 -40.54 31.77 -62.80
C THR A 153 -40.28 33.08 -63.54
N HIS A 154 -39.36 33.91 -63.06
CA HIS A 154 -38.97 35.15 -63.72
C HIS A 154 -38.35 34.90 -65.09
N LEU A 155 -37.41 33.95 -65.18
CA LEU A 155 -36.76 33.57 -66.44
C LEU A 155 -37.75 32.97 -67.45
N GLN A 156 -38.66 32.10 -66.99
CA GLN A 156 -39.72 31.53 -67.84
C GLN A 156 -40.73 32.60 -68.32
N GLY A 157 -41.06 33.58 -67.47
CA GLY A 157 -41.88 34.72 -67.84
C GLY A 157 -41.22 35.61 -68.91
N GLN A 158 -39.89 35.74 -68.85
CA GLN A 158 -39.10 36.47 -69.85
C GLN A 158 -39.06 35.75 -71.21
N GLN A 159 -39.08 34.41 -71.22
CA GLN A 159 -39.13 33.60 -72.46
C GLN A 159 -40.51 33.55 -73.13
N ARG A 160 -41.63 33.67 -72.39
CA ARG A 160 -43.01 33.59 -72.95
C ARG A 160 -43.56 34.89 -73.54
N GLY A 161 -42.72 35.89 -73.81
CA GLY A 161 -43.04 36.92 -74.81
C GLY A 161 -43.56 38.26 -74.29
N ASN A 162 -43.25 38.67 -73.05
CA ASN A 162 -43.34 40.09 -72.70
C ASN A 162 -41.99 40.77 -72.96
N ARG A 163 -41.70 41.11 -74.22
CA ARG A 163 -40.61 42.05 -74.58
C ARG A 163 -41.01 43.46 -74.15
N SER A 164 -41.10 43.70 -72.84
CA SER A 164 -40.95 45.07 -72.35
C SER A 164 -39.46 45.37 -72.43
N THR A 165 -39.13 46.30 -73.32
CA THR A 165 -37.84 46.98 -73.41
C THR A 165 -37.40 47.46 -72.02
N MET A 166 -36.61 46.65 -71.33
CA MET A 166 -35.80 47.08 -70.20
C MET A 166 -34.36 47.03 -70.68
N THR A 167 -33.91 48.18 -71.16
CA THR A 167 -32.52 48.57 -71.29
C THR A 167 -31.77 48.11 -70.04
N ALA A 168 -30.69 47.36 -70.21
CA ALA A 168 -29.77 47.10 -69.12
C ALA A 168 -29.41 48.45 -68.47
N PRO A 169 -29.53 48.61 -67.15
CA PRO A 169 -29.06 49.84 -66.52
C PRO A 169 -27.55 49.88 -66.71
N SER A 170 -27.10 50.76 -67.60
CA SER A 170 -25.72 51.25 -67.60
C SER A 170 -25.49 51.87 -66.24
N MET A 171 -24.80 51.13 -65.37
CA MET A 171 -24.45 51.58 -64.05
C MET A 171 -23.31 52.60 -64.19
N THR A 172 -23.68 53.87 -64.35
CA THR A 172 -22.75 54.98 -64.19
C THR A 172 -22.49 55.14 -62.69
N VAL A 173 -21.30 54.76 -62.24
CA VAL A 173 -20.86 54.94 -60.84
C VAL A 173 -20.71 56.43 -60.57
N ARG A 174 -21.76 57.05 -60.04
CA ARG A 174 -21.72 58.40 -59.47
C ARG A 174 -21.52 58.23 -57.96
N ARG A 175 -20.33 58.56 -57.47
CA ARG A 175 -19.96 58.50 -56.05
C ARG A 175 -20.74 59.57 -55.28
N THR A 176 -21.96 59.25 -54.88
CA THR A 176 -22.72 60.03 -53.91
C THR A 176 -22.36 59.51 -52.52
N THR A 177 -21.56 60.29 -51.81
CA THR A 177 -21.28 60.14 -50.37
C THR A 177 -22.58 60.38 -49.60
N ALA A 178 -23.38 59.33 -49.45
CA ALA A 178 -24.45 59.28 -48.47
C ALA A 178 -23.98 58.37 -47.33
N ASN A 179 -23.84 58.98 -46.15
CA ASN A 179 -23.46 58.38 -44.89
C ASN A 179 -24.21 57.07 -44.62
N ALA A 180 -23.54 55.95 -44.90
CA ALA A 180 -23.76 54.69 -44.21
C ALA A 180 -22.40 54.32 -43.61
N ARG A 181 -22.40 53.99 -42.32
CA ARG A 181 -21.24 53.66 -41.48
C ARG A 181 -20.43 52.47 -42.02
N GLY A 182 -19.66 52.70 -43.07
CA GLY A 182 -18.63 51.81 -43.58
C GLY A 182 -17.27 52.47 -43.37
N GLN A 183 -16.39 51.77 -42.67
CA GLN A 183 -14.98 52.14 -42.53
C GLN A 183 -14.36 52.47 -43.89
N ASP A 184 -13.62 53.58 -43.90
CA ASP A 184 -12.92 54.11 -45.06
C ASP A 184 -11.80 53.14 -45.47
N LEU A 185 -11.91 52.51 -46.65
CA LEU A 185 -10.94 51.54 -47.17
C LEU A 185 -9.79 52.20 -47.97
N ASN A 186 -9.58 53.51 -47.85
CA ASN A 186 -8.55 54.25 -48.61
C ASN A 186 -7.65 55.13 -47.74
N ASP A 187 -7.37 54.70 -46.50
CA ASP A 187 -6.34 55.34 -45.68
C ASP A 187 -4.94 54.79 -46.07
N PRO A 188 -4.02 55.62 -46.59
CA PRO A 188 -2.68 55.18 -47.02
C PRO A 188 -1.79 54.69 -45.86
N GLU A 189 -2.18 54.92 -44.60
CA GLU A 189 -1.51 54.34 -43.44
C GLU A 189 -2.07 52.95 -43.05
N TYR A 190 -3.26 52.58 -43.58
CA TYR A 190 -4.02 51.39 -43.16
C TYR A 190 -4.01 50.20 -44.15
N SER A 191 -3.49 50.30 -45.38
CA SER A 191 -3.91 49.35 -46.45
C SER A 191 -3.02 48.12 -46.75
N LEU A 192 -1.97 47.79 -46.00
CA LEU A 192 -1.27 46.50 -46.21
C LEU A 192 -0.34 46.16 -45.05
N LYS A 193 0.34 47.19 -44.50
CA LYS A 193 1.23 47.04 -43.35
C LYS A 193 0.44 46.61 -42.11
N GLN A 194 -0.74 47.19 -41.88
CA GLN A 194 -1.58 46.81 -40.76
C GLN A 194 -2.12 45.38 -40.90
N GLU A 195 -2.57 44.98 -42.09
CA GLU A 195 -2.97 43.58 -42.37
C GLU A 195 -1.78 42.61 -42.24
N THR A 196 -0.57 43.01 -42.64
CA THR A 196 0.65 42.22 -42.46
C THR A 196 1.07 42.12 -41.00
N THR A 197 0.96 43.21 -40.23
CA THR A 197 1.25 43.24 -38.80
C THR A 197 0.20 42.44 -38.02
N GLU A 198 -1.08 42.53 -38.39
CA GLU A 198 -2.17 41.75 -37.83
C GLU A 198 -1.98 40.26 -38.14
N PHE A 199 -1.66 39.91 -39.39
CA PHE A 199 -1.32 38.53 -39.78
C PHE A 199 -0.08 38.00 -39.06
N LEU A 200 1.01 38.78 -38.96
CA LEU A 200 2.22 38.37 -38.24
C LEU A 200 1.97 38.23 -36.74
N THR A 201 1.14 39.10 -36.16
CA THR A 201 0.77 39.00 -34.74
C THR A 201 -0.09 37.76 -34.52
N GLN A 202 -1.07 37.50 -35.38
CA GLN A 202 -1.92 36.31 -35.29
C GLN A 202 -1.12 35.02 -35.52
N LEU A 203 -0.16 35.03 -36.45
CA LEU A 203 0.73 33.90 -36.70
C LEU A 203 1.69 33.69 -35.52
N SER A 204 2.29 34.76 -34.99
CA SER A 204 3.15 34.70 -33.80
C SER A 204 2.37 34.20 -32.58
N GLN A 205 1.13 34.62 -32.42
CA GLN A 205 0.24 34.16 -31.35
C GLN A 205 -0.12 32.68 -31.54
N SER A 206 -0.53 32.27 -32.75
CA SER A 206 -0.82 30.87 -33.06
C SER A 206 0.38 29.96 -32.84
N LEU A 207 1.58 30.38 -33.25
CA LEU A 207 2.81 29.61 -33.04
C LEU A 207 3.20 29.57 -31.56
N SER A 208 2.94 30.64 -30.80
CA SER A 208 3.20 30.68 -29.35
C SER A 208 2.21 29.77 -28.60
N ASP A 209 0.93 29.84 -28.95
CA ASP A 209 -0.13 29.01 -28.36
C ASP A 209 0.10 27.52 -28.69
N GLU A 210 0.52 27.20 -29.92
CA GLU A 210 0.89 25.83 -30.31
C GLU A 210 2.14 25.34 -29.56
N ASN A 211 3.17 26.18 -29.45
CA ASN A 211 4.38 25.85 -28.68
C ASN A 211 4.07 25.63 -27.19
N ASP A 212 3.23 26.47 -26.58
CA ASP A 212 2.78 26.30 -25.20
C ASP A 212 1.96 25.01 -25.03
N GLY A 213 1.11 24.69 -26.01
CA GLY A 213 0.39 23.43 -26.09
C GLY A 213 1.33 22.22 -26.14
N LEU A 214 2.35 22.25 -27.01
CA LEU A 214 3.37 21.20 -27.13
C LEU A 214 4.18 21.05 -25.84
N ILE A 215 4.62 22.15 -25.23
CA ILE A 215 5.32 22.14 -23.93
C ILE A 215 4.43 21.51 -22.86
N GLY A 216 3.14 21.86 -22.82
CA GLY A 216 2.18 21.27 -21.89
C GLY A 216 2.02 19.75 -22.08
N LEU A 217 1.94 19.30 -23.33
CA LEU A 217 1.78 17.90 -23.68
C LEU A 217 3.03 17.08 -23.32
N ILE A 218 4.22 17.61 -23.63
CA ILE A 218 5.51 17.00 -23.24
C ILE A 218 5.65 16.93 -21.72
N ARG A 219 5.32 18.01 -20.99
CA ARG A 219 5.35 17.99 -19.52
C ARG A 219 4.39 16.97 -18.93
N THR A 220 3.19 16.83 -19.49
CA THR A 220 2.22 15.82 -19.06
C THR A 220 2.75 14.41 -19.33
N ALA A 221 3.28 14.15 -20.52
CA ALA A 221 3.89 12.87 -20.87
C ALA A 221 5.08 12.53 -19.96
N MET A 222 5.99 13.47 -19.72
CA MET A 222 7.10 13.29 -18.78
C MET A 222 6.63 13.06 -17.34
N GLY A 223 5.58 13.77 -16.90
CA GLY A 223 4.96 13.54 -15.59
C GLY A 223 4.44 12.11 -15.46
N THR A 224 3.70 11.62 -16.46
CA THR A 224 3.21 10.24 -16.48
C THR A 224 4.33 9.20 -16.54
N MET A 225 5.41 9.46 -17.30
CA MET A 225 6.57 8.58 -17.33
C MET A 225 7.29 8.56 -15.98
N LYS A 226 7.52 9.72 -15.36
CA LYS A 226 8.14 9.80 -14.02
C LYS A 226 7.30 9.08 -12.97
N GLU A 227 5.97 9.21 -13.03
CA GLU A 227 5.03 8.50 -12.16
C GLU A 227 5.11 6.98 -12.35
N LEU A 228 5.10 6.50 -13.60
CA LEU A 228 5.24 5.08 -13.92
C LEU A 228 6.60 4.50 -13.48
N LEU A 229 7.65 5.31 -13.50
CA LEU A 229 9.00 4.91 -13.08
C LEU A 229 9.25 5.12 -11.58
N GLY A 230 8.27 5.67 -10.83
CA GLY A 230 8.41 5.97 -9.40
C GLY A 230 9.41 7.09 -9.08
N LEU A 231 9.77 7.91 -10.06
CA LEU A 231 10.66 9.07 -9.87
C LEU A 231 9.86 10.25 -9.27
N PRO A 232 10.41 10.97 -8.29
CA PRO A 232 9.71 12.12 -7.70
C PRO A 232 9.47 13.19 -8.78
N ALA A 233 8.20 13.56 -8.99
CA ALA A 233 7.80 14.57 -9.98
C ALA A 233 8.51 15.92 -9.79
N ASN A 234 8.97 16.21 -8.56
CA ASN A 234 9.71 17.41 -8.21
C ASN A 234 10.87 17.02 -7.29
N ALA A 235 12.01 16.57 -7.84
CA ALA A 235 13.26 16.77 -7.14
C ALA A 235 13.41 18.28 -6.95
N ARG A 236 13.21 18.76 -5.71
CA ARG A 236 13.54 20.12 -5.30
C ARG A 236 14.84 20.51 -5.99
N ARG A 237 14.77 21.57 -6.80
CA ARG A 237 15.95 22.32 -7.22
C ARG A 237 16.72 22.64 -5.94
N VAL A 238 17.79 21.89 -5.70
CA VAL A 238 18.88 22.35 -4.87
C VAL A 238 19.43 23.55 -5.61
N ASP A 239 19.38 24.69 -4.94
CA ASP A 239 20.07 25.90 -5.32
C ASP A 239 21.48 25.54 -5.80
N SER A 240 21.71 25.63 -7.11
CA SER A 240 23.05 25.77 -7.64
C SER A 240 23.29 27.25 -7.82
N ALA A 241 23.93 27.78 -6.77
CA ALA A 241 24.68 29.01 -6.70
C ALA A 241 25.19 29.53 -8.05
N ASN A 242 24.90 30.81 -8.31
CA ASN A 242 25.94 31.71 -8.76
C ASN A 242 25.73 33.11 -8.15
N GLY A 243 26.40 33.35 -7.00
CA GLY A 243 26.59 34.64 -6.31
C GLY A 243 25.34 35.30 -5.71
N SER A 244 25.37 36.12 -4.67
CA SER A 244 26.36 36.61 -3.70
C SER A 244 25.63 37.74 -2.94
N LEU A 245 25.88 37.88 -1.63
CA LEU A 245 25.50 38.98 -0.73
C LEU A 245 24.03 39.14 -0.27
N GLY A 246 23.83 39.14 1.05
CA GLY A 246 22.72 39.88 1.68
C GLY A 246 22.11 39.23 2.92
N ASP A 247 22.79 39.42 4.04
CA ASP A 247 22.49 39.19 5.46
C ASP A 247 21.01 39.32 5.97
N GLN A 248 20.74 38.64 7.10
CA GLN A 248 19.65 38.79 8.12
C GLN A 248 18.43 37.82 8.13
N GLU A 249 18.40 36.95 9.15
CA GLU A 249 17.23 36.23 9.74
C GLU A 249 16.32 37.16 10.59
N PRO A 250 15.21 36.70 11.23
CA PRO A 250 13.96 36.01 10.81
C PRO A 250 12.72 36.81 11.41
N PRO A 251 11.55 36.26 11.87
CA PRO A 251 10.70 35.09 11.57
C PRO A 251 9.18 35.45 11.30
N ASN A 252 8.34 34.42 11.12
CA ASN A 252 6.85 34.39 11.17
C ASN A 252 6.00 34.97 10.01
N ALA A 253 5.37 34.07 9.23
CA ALA A 253 3.96 34.20 8.88
C ALA A 253 3.35 32.85 8.48
N GLN A 254 2.37 32.46 9.27
CA GLN A 254 1.48 31.32 9.09
C GLN A 254 0.48 31.61 7.97
N GLN A 255 0.10 30.57 7.22
CA GLN A 255 -1.13 30.48 6.41
C GLN A 255 -1.38 31.53 5.31
N GLN A 256 -1.17 31.09 4.06
CA GLN A 256 -2.10 31.28 2.93
C GLN A 256 -1.62 30.31 1.84
N GLY A 257 -2.43 29.35 1.39
CA GLY A 257 -3.68 29.63 0.70
C GLY A 257 -3.37 29.53 -0.78
N ALA A 258 -3.86 28.45 -1.40
CA ALA A 258 -3.75 28.13 -2.81
C ALA A 258 -3.79 29.38 -3.71
N ASN A 259 -2.67 29.67 -4.39
CA ASN A 259 -2.60 30.45 -5.66
C ASN A 259 -1.16 30.71 -6.16
N SER A 260 -0.14 29.94 -5.73
CA SER A 260 1.20 30.01 -6.34
C SER A 260 1.36 29.01 -7.50
N MET A 261 0.40 28.99 -8.43
CA MET A 261 0.49 28.24 -9.70
C MET A 261 0.36 29.16 -10.93
N LEU A 262 0.72 30.44 -10.78
CA LEU A 262 0.66 31.42 -11.86
C LEU A 262 1.94 32.25 -11.87
N GLN A 263 3.07 31.60 -12.20
CA GLN A 263 4.22 32.19 -12.91
C GLN A 263 5.37 31.17 -12.96
N ALA A 264 5.20 30.10 -13.73
CA ALA A 264 6.37 29.41 -14.26
C ALA A 264 6.65 30.04 -15.62
N LEU A 265 7.54 31.05 -15.63
CA LEU A 265 8.18 31.60 -16.84
C LEU A 265 8.76 30.45 -17.71
N PRO A 266 9.01 30.68 -19.01
CA PRO A 266 9.25 29.61 -19.97
C PRO A 266 10.44 28.75 -19.54
N THR A 267 10.21 27.45 -19.37
CA THR A 267 11.30 26.49 -19.29
C THR A 267 12.03 26.59 -20.62
N SER A 268 13.30 27.02 -20.60
CA SER A 268 14.11 26.98 -21.80
C SER A 268 14.04 25.57 -22.39
N TYR A 269 13.91 25.48 -23.71
CA TYR A 269 13.86 24.23 -24.47
C TYR A 269 14.91 23.22 -23.97
N GLU A 270 16.10 23.72 -23.65
CA GLU A 270 17.24 22.94 -23.16
C GLU A 270 16.99 22.24 -21.81
N THR A 271 16.24 22.86 -20.90
CA THR A 271 15.87 22.22 -19.62
C THR A 271 14.84 21.10 -19.80
N LEU A 272 13.89 21.29 -20.72
CA LEU A 272 12.89 20.27 -21.04
C LEU A 272 13.53 19.09 -21.77
N ALA A 273 14.43 19.37 -22.72
CA ALA A 273 15.18 18.36 -23.46
C ALA A 273 16.08 17.52 -22.54
N SER A 274 16.81 18.16 -21.61
CA SER A 274 17.66 17.46 -20.65
C SER A 274 16.85 16.55 -19.71
N ASP A 275 15.68 17.00 -19.26
CA ASP A 275 14.79 16.21 -18.39
C ASP A 275 14.18 15.01 -19.14
N LEU A 276 13.81 15.21 -20.41
CA LEU A 276 13.33 14.14 -21.28
C LEU A 276 14.43 13.09 -21.53
N GLU A 277 15.65 13.52 -21.85
CA GLU A 277 16.80 12.63 -22.07
C GLU A 277 17.12 11.81 -20.80
N SER A 278 17.07 12.44 -19.63
CA SER A 278 17.32 11.78 -18.35
C SER A 278 16.27 10.71 -18.03
N THR A 279 14.98 11.04 -18.20
CA THR A 279 13.88 10.10 -17.96
C THR A 279 13.91 8.91 -18.93
N LEU A 280 14.19 9.15 -20.21
CA LEU A 280 14.34 8.08 -21.21
C LEU A 280 15.57 7.21 -20.94
N THR A 281 16.68 7.79 -20.48
CA THR A 281 17.87 7.03 -20.09
C THR A 281 17.58 6.12 -18.89
N HIS A 282 16.81 6.61 -17.92
CA HIS A 282 16.39 5.81 -16.77
C HIS A 282 15.44 4.67 -17.18
N LEU A 283 14.45 4.96 -18.04
CA LEU A 283 13.57 3.94 -18.64
C LEU A 283 14.38 2.85 -19.33
N LYS A 284 15.34 3.26 -20.16
CA LYS A 284 16.23 2.33 -20.86
C LYS A 284 17.00 1.48 -19.87
N SER A 285 17.54 2.05 -18.80
CA SER A 285 18.25 1.29 -17.76
C SER A 285 17.36 0.24 -17.07
N ILE A 286 16.09 0.56 -16.81
CA ILE A 286 15.14 -0.38 -16.19
C ILE A 286 14.79 -1.50 -17.17
N LEU A 287 14.46 -1.15 -18.42
CA LEU A 287 14.10 -2.12 -19.46
C LEU A 287 15.28 -3.00 -19.91
N THR A 288 16.51 -2.52 -19.73
CA THR A 288 17.74 -3.30 -20.05
C THR A 288 18.27 -4.03 -18.81
N ASN A 289 17.62 -3.91 -17.65
CA ASN A 289 18.02 -4.65 -16.45
C ASN A 289 17.64 -6.13 -16.63
N PRO A 290 18.60 -7.08 -16.54
CA PRO A 290 18.32 -8.50 -16.71
C PRO A 290 17.38 -9.10 -15.66
N ASN A 291 17.04 -8.34 -14.60
CA ASN A 291 16.08 -8.74 -13.57
C ASN A 291 14.65 -8.22 -13.84
N PHE A 292 14.39 -7.57 -14.98
CA PHE A 292 13.02 -7.18 -15.34
C PHE A 292 12.26 -8.42 -15.84
N VAL A 293 11.55 -9.05 -14.92
CA VAL A 293 10.76 -10.25 -15.14
C VAL A 293 9.30 -9.85 -15.33
N SER A 294 8.61 -10.42 -16.32
CA SER A 294 7.19 -10.11 -16.55
C SER A 294 6.35 -10.56 -15.34
N MET A 295 5.23 -9.86 -15.09
CA MET A 295 4.32 -10.20 -13.99
C MET A 295 3.85 -11.67 -14.08
N GLU A 296 3.61 -12.16 -15.29
CA GLU A 296 3.24 -13.56 -15.55
C GLU A 296 4.31 -14.56 -15.11
N GLU A 297 5.60 -14.26 -15.36
CA GLU A 297 6.70 -15.13 -14.91
C GLU A 297 6.88 -15.07 -13.38
N VAL A 298 6.55 -13.94 -12.74
CA VAL A 298 6.50 -13.84 -11.27
C VAL A 298 5.36 -14.70 -10.72
N GLU A 299 4.16 -14.62 -11.29
CA GLU A 299 3.00 -15.43 -10.87
C GLU A 299 3.29 -16.94 -10.98
N VAL A 300 3.87 -17.39 -12.10
CA VAL A 300 4.27 -18.79 -12.28
C VAL A 300 5.31 -19.22 -11.24
N ARG A 301 6.27 -18.36 -10.89
CA ARG A 301 7.24 -18.66 -9.83
C ARG A 301 6.58 -18.71 -8.45
N GLU A 302 5.63 -17.82 -8.17
CA GLU A 302 4.89 -17.83 -6.90
C GLU A 302 4.04 -19.09 -6.74
N GLU A 303 3.37 -19.54 -7.80
CA GLU A 303 2.63 -20.81 -7.82
C GLU A 303 3.55 -22.01 -7.58
N GLU A 304 4.72 -22.04 -8.20
CA GLU A 304 5.69 -23.12 -8.01
C GLU A 304 6.26 -23.13 -6.58
N ILE A 305 6.57 -21.95 -6.03
CA ILE A 305 6.98 -21.82 -4.63
C ILE A 305 5.87 -22.33 -3.69
N ALA A 306 4.60 -22.01 -3.98
CA ALA A 306 3.47 -22.50 -3.19
C ALA A 306 3.34 -24.02 -3.26
N ARG A 307 3.45 -24.63 -4.46
CA ARG A 307 3.46 -26.09 -4.62
C ARG A 307 4.60 -26.77 -3.88
N LEU A 308 5.80 -26.21 -3.98
CA LEU A 308 6.98 -26.75 -3.29
C LEU A 308 6.83 -26.66 -1.77
N ARG A 309 6.26 -25.58 -1.25
CA ARG A 309 5.97 -25.44 0.18
C ARG A 309 4.95 -26.46 0.66
N ASP A 310 3.86 -26.65 -0.09
CA ASP A 310 2.85 -27.66 0.24
C ASP A 310 3.45 -29.08 0.21
N GLY A 311 4.24 -29.41 -0.81
CA GLY A 311 4.96 -30.67 -0.89
C GLY A 311 5.93 -30.90 0.27
N TRP A 312 6.61 -29.84 0.71
CA TRP A 312 7.51 -29.88 1.85
C TRP A 312 6.76 -30.10 3.18
N GLU A 313 5.63 -29.42 3.39
CA GLU A 313 4.78 -29.61 4.56
C GLU A 313 4.21 -31.03 4.63
N HIS A 314 3.81 -31.59 3.48
CA HIS A 314 3.38 -32.99 3.38
C HIS A 314 4.49 -33.98 3.74
N MET A 315 5.72 -33.74 3.27
CA MET A 315 6.88 -34.57 3.65
C MET A 315 7.23 -34.42 5.13
N GLU A 316 7.17 -33.21 5.68
CA GLU A 316 7.44 -32.95 7.09
C GLU A 316 6.40 -33.65 7.98
N LYS A 317 5.11 -33.57 7.64
CA LYS A 317 4.05 -34.28 8.35
C LYS A 317 4.26 -35.80 8.33
N ARG A 318 4.57 -36.36 7.15
CA ARG A 318 4.88 -37.80 7.02
C ARG A 318 6.11 -38.20 7.84
N TRP A 319 7.14 -37.36 7.86
CA TRP A 319 8.34 -37.62 8.65
C TRP A 319 8.04 -37.62 10.16
N ARG A 320 7.22 -36.66 10.64
CA ARG A 320 6.75 -36.64 12.04
C ARG A 320 5.95 -37.90 12.39
N ASP A 321 5.05 -38.34 11.50
CA ASP A 321 4.25 -39.56 11.70
C ASP A 321 5.14 -40.81 11.78
N MET A 322 6.18 -40.90 10.94
CA MET A 322 7.15 -42.00 10.99
C MET A 322 7.95 -42.01 12.30
N ILE A 323 8.36 -40.84 12.80
CA ILE A 323 9.03 -40.73 14.10
C ILE A 323 8.12 -41.19 15.23
N LEU A 324 6.84 -40.79 15.23
CA LEU A 324 5.86 -41.22 16.22
C LEU A 324 5.66 -42.74 16.18
N LEU A 325 5.62 -43.33 14.98
CA LEU A 325 5.53 -44.77 14.80
C LEU A 325 6.76 -45.50 15.36
N MET A 326 7.97 -45.01 15.06
CA MET A 326 9.23 -45.55 15.58
C MET A 326 9.33 -45.43 17.11
N GLN A 327 8.92 -44.31 17.69
CA GLN A 327 8.84 -44.14 19.14
C GLN A 327 7.84 -45.11 19.77
N GLY A 328 6.69 -45.31 19.12
CA GLY A 328 5.68 -46.28 19.53
C GLY A 328 6.17 -47.73 19.48
N TRP A 329 7.03 -48.07 18.52
CA TRP A 329 7.71 -49.36 18.46
C TRP A 329 8.75 -49.51 19.55
N LEU A 330 9.60 -48.50 19.76
CA LEU A 330 10.62 -48.51 20.83
C LEU A 330 9.98 -48.73 22.20
N LYS A 331 8.87 -48.04 22.48
CA LYS A 331 8.12 -48.18 23.73
C LYS A 331 7.57 -49.60 23.90
N ARG A 332 6.95 -50.16 22.86
CA ARG A 332 6.38 -51.53 22.89
C ARG A 332 7.46 -52.61 23.04
N MET A 333 8.58 -52.46 22.35
CA MET A 333 9.74 -53.34 22.47
C MET A 333 10.32 -53.32 23.89
N ASN A 334 10.37 -52.15 24.54
CA ASN A 334 10.79 -52.02 25.94
C ASN A 334 9.80 -52.63 26.94
N THR A 335 8.55 -52.91 26.52
CA THR A 335 7.51 -53.54 27.36
C THR A 335 7.42 -55.05 27.14
N GLY A 336 8.24 -55.62 26.25
CA GLY A 336 8.28 -57.07 25.95
C GLY A 336 7.28 -57.56 24.90
N ASP A 337 6.51 -56.66 24.27
CA ASP A 337 5.56 -56.99 23.21
C ASP A 337 6.26 -57.07 21.84
N THR A 338 5.97 -58.11 21.05
CA THR A 338 6.56 -58.30 19.72
C THR A 338 5.87 -57.44 18.66
N ILE A 339 6.67 -56.82 17.79
CA ILE A 339 6.19 -55.96 16.70
C ILE A 339 5.56 -56.85 15.61
N LYS A 340 4.29 -56.63 15.30
CA LYS A 340 3.59 -57.35 14.22
C LYS A 340 4.03 -56.82 12.85
N ILE A 341 4.14 -57.70 11.87
CA ILE A 341 4.57 -57.37 10.50
C ILE A 341 3.64 -56.35 9.81
N ASP A 342 2.37 -56.31 10.21
CA ASP A 342 1.38 -55.33 9.72
C ASP A 342 1.66 -53.90 10.21
N ASP A 343 2.29 -53.75 11.38
CA ASP A 343 2.68 -52.43 11.89
C ASP A 343 3.90 -51.89 11.13
N LEU A 344 4.87 -52.76 10.83
CA LEU A 344 5.98 -52.45 9.93
C LEU A 344 5.48 -52.07 8.53
N ARG A 345 4.46 -52.78 8.02
CA ARG A 345 3.85 -52.49 6.72
C ARG A 345 3.19 -51.11 6.70
N LYS A 346 2.52 -50.68 7.77
CA LYS A 346 1.92 -49.32 7.88
C LYS A 346 2.96 -48.21 7.85
N GLY A 347 4.18 -48.45 8.32
CA GLY A 347 5.30 -47.51 8.21
C GLY A 347 6.04 -47.54 6.87
N MET A 348 5.74 -48.52 6.01
CA MET A 348 6.42 -48.77 4.73
C MET A 348 5.49 -48.65 3.50
N VAL A 349 4.24 -48.22 3.66
CA VAL A 349 3.42 -47.85 2.49
C VAL A 349 3.86 -46.46 2.05
N PHE A 350 4.69 -46.47 0.99
CA PHE A 350 5.25 -45.33 0.27
C PHE A 350 4.19 -44.53 -0.50
#